data_AF-A0A382Q737-F1
#
_entry.id   AF-A0A382Q737-F1
#
_cell.length_a   1.000
_cell.length_b   1.000
_cell.length_c   1.000
_cell.angle_alpha   90.00
_cell.angle_beta   90.00
_cell.angle_gamma   90.00
#
_symmetry.space_group_name_H-M   'P 1'
#
loop_
_entity.id
_entity.type
_entity.pdbx_description
1 polymer ?
#
loop_
_entity_poly.entity_id
_entity_poly.type
_entity_poly.pdbx_seq_one_letter_code
_entity_poly.pdbx_strand_id
1 'polypeptide(L)'
;MNNKIKNPYQSTLDGLNLVDPVQAFYTWCIERESIRKKRKAGVPFPWTSDPVFQKGRFLNVFREDDKGTKAVLRFADKTKTQTDLIHALFFARWCNRNTTLNVLEPDILNSPAVLRRVLTEEVPVPWQSDVYPVVQARWDGRDYNRLEACIEMFPKSIGFIENCILESGGSVMIANSKINAQLNMTNDFPIFMALVDLALFRPDLISPDSPVPTGIGAEPYL
;
A
#
# COMPACT_ATOMS: atom_id res chain seq x y z
N MET A 1 -28.10 -20.94 -11.62
CA MET A 1 -28.67 -20.92 -10.25
C MET A 1 -27.53 -20.60 -9.29
N ASN A 2 -27.46 -19.36 -8.80
CA ASN A 2 -26.45 -18.94 -7.83
C ASN A 2 -26.80 -19.53 -6.46
N ASN A 3 -26.09 -20.57 -6.03
CA ASN A 3 -26.02 -20.89 -4.61
C ASN A 3 -25.31 -19.72 -3.94
N LYS A 4 -26.09 -18.75 -3.42
CA LYS A 4 -25.57 -17.74 -2.50
C LYS A 4 -25.01 -18.51 -1.31
N ILE A 5 -23.70 -18.67 -1.26
CA ILE A 5 -23.00 -19.17 -0.09
C ILE A 5 -23.43 -18.27 1.07
N LYS A 6 -24.16 -18.85 2.03
CA LYS A 6 -24.61 -18.13 3.22
C LYS A 6 -23.37 -17.77 4.01
N ASN A 7 -23.07 -16.47 4.14
CA ASN A 7 -21.90 -16.01 4.88
C ASN A 7 -22.03 -16.49 6.33
N PRO A 8 -21.15 -17.39 6.82
CA PRO A 8 -21.27 -17.97 8.15
C PRO A 8 -21.05 -16.93 9.27
N TYR A 9 -20.53 -15.76 8.93
CA TYR A 9 -20.26 -14.66 9.86
C TYR A 9 -21.33 -13.56 9.84
N GLN A 10 -22.39 -13.72 9.03
CA GLN A 10 -23.39 -12.65 8.86
C GLN A 10 -24.04 -12.22 10.17
N SER A 11 -24.25 -13.15 11.11
CA SER A 11 -24.88 -12.91 12.41
C SER A 11 -23.89 -12.94 13.58
N THR A 12 -22.57 -12.95 13.34
CA THR A 12 -21.61 -13.11 14.45
C THR A 12 -21.52 -11.93 15.40
N LEU A 13 -22.05 -10.78 14.98
CA LEU A 13 -22.15 -9.59 15.83
C LEU A 13 -23.54 -9.45 16.45
N ASP A 14 -24.52 -10.28 16.09
CA ASP A 14 -25.89 -10.16 16.61
C ASP A 14 -25.90 -10.25 18.14
N GLY A 15 -26.49 -9.24 18.78
CA GLY A 15 -26.54 -9.13 20.24
C GLY A 15 -25.24 -8.62 20.88
N LEU A 16 -24.23 -8.24 20.11
CA LEU A 16 -23.06 -7.54 20.63
C LEU A 16 -23.51 -6.18 21.18
N ASN A 17 -23.46 -6.04 22.50
CA ASN A 17 -23.75 -4.78 23.18
C ASN A 17 -22.44 -4.18 23.73
N LEU A 18 -22.00 -3.08 23.14
CA LEU A 18 -20.88 -2.30 23.64
C LEU A 18 -21.43 -1.08 24.38
N VAL A 19 -21.20 -1.01 25.70
CA VAL A 19 -21.65 0.13 26.54
C VAL A 19 -21.08 1.45 26.02
N ASP A 20 -19.82 1.42 25.58
CA ASP A 20 -19.14 2.55 24.94
C ASP A 20 -18.31 2.02 23.75
N PRO A 21 -18.87 2.06 22.52
CA PRO A 21 -18.18 1.57 21.33
C PRO A 21 -16.89 2.34 21.01
N VAL A 22 -16.86 3.65 21.31
CA VAL A 22 -15.69 4.50 21.05
C VAL A 22 -14.56 4.11 21.99
N GLN A 23 -14.84 4.00 23.28
CA GLN A 23 -13.86 3.55 24.26
C GLN A 23 -13.39 2.12 23.96
N ALA A 24 -14.29 1.22 23.56
CA ALA A 24 -13.93 -0.15 23.19
C ALA A 24 -12.94 -0.19 22.02
N PHE A 25 -13.18 0.60 20.97
CA PHE A 25 -12.27 0.74 19.83
C PHE A 25 -10.89 1.24 20.25
N TYR A 26 -10.81 2.35 21.00
CA TYR A 26 -9.52 2.89 21.42
C TYR A 26 -8.78 1.97 22.40
N THR A 27 -9.50 1.25 23.27
CA THR A 27 -8.90 0.23 24.15
C THR A 27 -8.23 -0.87 23.33
N TRP A 28 -8.89 -1.36 22.28
CA TRP A 28 -8.30 -2.32 21.35
C TRP A 28 -7.05 -1.75 20.67
N CYS A 29 -7.09 -0.51 20.17
CA CYS A 29 -5.94 0.14 19.53
C CYS A 29 -4.75 0.26 20.50
N ILE A 30 -4.99 0.71 21.73
CA ILE A 30 -3.94 0.88 22.75
C ILE A 30 -3.28 -0.46 23.07
N GLU A 31 -4.07 -1.51 23.28
CA GLU A 31 -3.54 -2.85 23.58
C GLU A 31 -2.76 -3.42 22.39
N ARG A 32 -3.31 -3.30 21.17
CA ARG A 32 -2.63 -3.74 19.96
C ARG A 32 -1.29 -3.03 19.76
N GLU A 33 -1.22 -1.75 20.06
CA GLU A 33 -0.01 -0.94 19.96
C GLU A 33 1.00 -1.27 21.08
N SER A 34 0.53 -1.54 22.30
CA SER A 34 1.35 -2.04 23.41
C SER A 34 2.05 -3.36 23.05
N ILE A 35 1.34 -4.30 22.42
CA ILE A 35 1.90 -5.57 21.92
C ILE A 35 3.02 -5.31 20.91
N ARG A 36 2.80 -4.39 19.95
CA ARG A 36 3.82 -4.03 18.95
C ARG A 36 5.09 -3.49 19.63
N LYS A 37 4.94 -2.58 20.61
CA LYS A 37 6.05 -2.00 21.39
C LYS A 37 6.82 -3.06 22.17
N LYS A 38 6.14 -3.96 22.89
CA LYS A 38 6.78 -5.07 23.62
C LYS A 38 7.55 -6.01 22.69
N ARG A 39 6.96 -6.40 21.56
CA ARG A 39 7.63 -7.21 20.55
C ARG A 39 8.88 -6.51 19.99
N LYS A 40 8.79 -5.21 19.69
CA LYS A 40 9.93 -4.41 19.20
C LYS A 40 11.05 -4.33 20.25
N ALA A 41 10.71 -4.30 21.53
CA ALA A 41 11.67 -4.28 22.63
C ALA A 41 12.27 -5.66 22.97
N GLY A 42 11.91 -6.73 22.25
CA GLY A 42 12.45 -8.07 22.48
C GLY A 42 11.91 -8.78 23.73
N VAL A 43 10.80 -8.28 24.31
CA VAL A 43 10.14 -8.93 25.45
C VAL A 43 9.68 -10.35 25.04
N PRO A 44 9.89 -11.38 25.88
CA PRO A 44 9.41 -12.73 25.57
C PRO A 44 7.89 -12.79 25.47
N PHE A 45 7.39 -13.67 24.59
CA PHE A 45 5.96 -13.97 24.51
C PHE A 45 5.48 -14.65 25.81
N PRO A 46 4.25 -14.41 26.30
CA PRO A 46 3.18 -13.60 25.69
C PRO A 46 3.29 -12.09 25.96
N TRP A 47 2.94 -11.29 24.95
CA TRP A 47 2.97 -9.80 25.06
C TRP A 47 1.70 -9.21 25.68
N THR A 48 0.65 -10.02 25.85
CA THR A 48 -0.65 -9.66 26.41
C THR A 48 -1.28 -10.87 27.07
N SER A 49 -2.16 -10.68 28.04
CA SER A 49 -2.98 -11.74 28.62
C SER A 49 -4.21 -12.08 27.78
N ASP A 50 -4.57 -11.25 26.79
CA ASP A 50 -5.75 -11.46 25.96
C ASP A 50 -5.55 -12.65 24.99
N PRO A 51 -6.36 -13.72 25.09
CA PRO A 51 -6.22 -14.90 24.24
C PRO A 51 -6.56 -14.65 22.77
N VAL A 52 -7.37 -13.65 22.45
CA VAL A 52 -7.69 -13.25 21.07
C VAL A 52 -6.45 -12.65 20.43
N PHE A 53 -5.76 -11.72 21.10
CA PHE A 53 -4.52 -11.15 20.60
C PHE A 53 -3.37 -12.16 20.54
N GLN A 54 -3.32 -13.15 21.43
CA GLN A 54 -2.32 -14.22 21.40
C GLN A 54 -2.49 -15.16 20.20
N LYS A 55 -3.74 -15.43 19.79
CA LYS A 55 -4.05 -16.42 18.74
C LYS A 55 -4.32 -15.80 17.37
N GLY A 56 -4.81 -14.57 17.34
CA GLY A 56 -5.18 -13.85 16.13
C GLY A 56 -4.00 -13.20 15.41
N ARG A 57 -4.18 -12.96 14.11
CA ARG A 57 -3.25 -12.17 13.30
C ARG A 57 -3.88 -10.82 13.00
N PHE A 58 -3.40 -9.78 13.68
CA PHE A 58 -3.91 -8.42 13.52
C PHE A 58 -2.85 -7.54 12.86
N LEU A 59 -3.32 -6.66 11.96
CA LEU A 59 -2.51 -5.57 11.42
C LEU A 59 -2.04 -4.65 12.55
N ASN A 60 -1.00 -3.85 12.29
CA ASN A 60 -0.62 -2.80 13.22
C ASN A 60 -1.66 -1.67 13.19
N VAL A 61 -1.73 -0.88 14.26
CA VAL A 61 -2.63 0.28 14.32
C VAL A 61 -2.22 1.34 13.30
N PHE A 62 -0.91 1.59 13.20
CA PHE A 62 -0.31 2.48 12.22
C PHE A 62 0.26 1.68 11.05
N ARG A 63 -0.10 2.06 9.82
CA ARG A 63 0.31 1.34 8.60
C ARG A 63 1.82 1.48 8.34
N GLU A 64 2.40 2.59 8.77
CA GLU A 64 3.83 2.91 8.72
C GLU A 64 4.65 1.89 9.52
N ASP A 65 4.00 1.19 10.46
CA ASP A 65 4.65 0.15 11.23
C ASP A 65 4.74 -1.21 10.54
N ASP A 66 3.99 -1.41 9.46
CA ASP A 66 4.00 -2.65 8.69
C ASP A 66 5.32 -2.84 7.97
N LYS A 67 5.77 -4.11 7.93
CA LYS A 67 7.05 -4.49 7.31
C LYS A 67 7.15 -4.04 5.85
N GLY A 68 6.05 -4.16 5.11
CA GLY A 68 5.94 -3.74 3.71
C GLY A 68 6.11 -2.23 3.57
N THR A 69 5.31 -1.45 4.31
CA THR A 69 5.36 0.01 4.30
C THR A 69 6.75 0.51 4.71
N LYS A 70 7.36 -0.03 5.76
CA LYS A 70 8.74 0.33 6.14
C LYS A 70 9.76 0.09 5.03
N ALA A 71 9.58 -0.95 4.21
CA ALA A 71 10.47 -1.20 3.08
C ALA A 71 10.25 -0.21 1.93
N VAL A 72 9.00 0.14 1.63
CA VAL A 72 8.65 1.19 0.67
C VAL A 72 9.27 2.52 1.09
N LEU A 73 9.04 2.94 2.35
CA LEU A 73 9.56 4.20 2.87
C LEU A 73 11.10 4.23 2.81
N ARG A 74 11.79 3.18 3.28
CA ARG A 74 13.26 3.11 3.20
C ARG A 74 13.82 3.16 1.78
N PHE A 75 13.12 2.58 0.81
CA PHE A 75 13.55 2.58 -0.59
C PHE A 75 13.37 3.99 -1.19
N ALA A 76 12.22 4.62 -0.94
CA ALA A 76 11.88 5.94 -1.47
C ALA A 76 12.65 7.10 -0.81
N ASP A 77 12.98 7.00 0.48
CA ASP A 77 13.70 8.02 1.26
C ASP A 77 15.11 8.33 0.72
N LYS A 78 15.68 7.44 -0.08
CA LYS A 78 17.01 7.61 -0.70
C LYS A 78 16.99 8.38 -2.01
N THR A 79 15.81 8.77 -2.50
CA THR A 79 15.65 9.54 -3.74
C THR A 79 16.05 11.00 -3.54
N LYS A 80 16.47 11.66 -4.64
CA LYS A 80 17.02 13.04 -4.57
C LYS A 80 16.06 14.08 -5.11
N THR A 81 15.20 13.71 -6.05
CA THR A 81 14.27 14.62 -6.72
C THR A 81 12.82 14.22 -6.46
N GLN A 82 11.91 15.15 -6.68
CA GLN A 82 10.47 14.89 -6.60
C GLN A 82 10.04 13.80 -7.58
N THR A 83 10.49 13.87 -8.84
CA THR A 83 10.17 12.88 -9.86
C THR A 83 10.71 11.50 -9.49
N ASP A 84 11.94 11.41 -8.96
CA ASP A 84 12.53 10.14 -8.50
C ASP A 84 11.76 9.55 -7.34
N LEU A 85 11.32 10.39 -6.38
CA LEU A 85 10.49 9.98 -5.26
C LEU A 85 9.16 9.38 -5.74
N ILE A 86 8.46 10.07 -6.66
CA ILE A 86 7.20 9.58 -7.23
C ILE A 86 7.46 8.26 -7.97
N HIS A 87 8.51 8.18 -8.79
CA HIS A 87 8.86 6.95 -9.52
C HIS A 87 9.12 5.79 -8.56
N ALA A 88 9.90 6.03 -7.50
CA ALA A 88 10.23 5.04 -6.50
C ALA A 88 9.00 4.53 -5.76
N LEU A 89 8.06 5.40 -5.38
CA LEU A 89 6.82 5.01 -4.70
C LEU A 89 5.91 4.17 -5.61
N PHE A 90 5.74 4.55 -6.87
CA PHE A 90 4.97 3.77 -7.84
C PHE A 90 5.60 2.40 -8.09
N PHE A 91 6.91 2.35 -8.36
CA PHE A 91 7.64 1.09 -8.48
C PHE A 91 7.49 0.23 -7.21
N ALA A 92 7.66 0.83 -6.03
CA ALA A 92 7.63 0.10 -4.77
C ALA A 92 6.25 -0.50 -4.48
N ARG A 93 5.16 0.12 -4.94
CA ARG A 93 3.80 -0.44 -4.84
C ARG A 93 3.47 -1.44 -5.92
N TRP A 94 4.08 -1.34 -7.10
CA TRP A 94 4.05 -2.42 -8.08
C TRP A 94 4.89 -3.62 -7.64
N CYS A 95 6.01 -3.44 -6.94
CA CYS A 95 6.77 -4.54 -6.35
C CYS A 95 6.03 -5.12 -5.13
N ASN A 96 5.71 -4.26 -4.17
CA ASN A 96 5.08 -4.57 -2.88
C ASN A 96 5.76 -5.72 -2.10
N ARG A 97 7.07 -5.93 -2.30
CA ARG A 97 7.81 -7.02 -1.64
C ARG A 97 9.02 -6.50 -0.90
N ASN A 98 8.98 -6.61 0.43
CA ASN A 98 10.03 -6.09 1.29
C ASN A 98 11.40 -6.74 1.04
N THR A 99 11.47 -8.03 0.66
CA THR A 99 12.76 -8.70 0.41
C THR A 99 13.45 -8.15 -0.83
N THR A 100 12.67 -7.78 -1.84
CA THR A 100 13.16 -7.15 -3.06
C THR A 100 13.56 -5.71 -2.79
N LEU A 101 12.67 -4.90 -2.21
CA LEU A 101 12.95 -3.49 -1.92
C LEU A 101 14.13 -3.28 -0.97
N ASN A 102 14.42 -4.24 -0.08
CA ASN A 102 15.55 -4.15 0.84
C ASN A 102 16.92 -4.34 0.17
N VAL A 103 16.99 -4.91 -1.03
CA VAL A 103 18.26 -5.14 -1.76
C VAL A 103 18.44 -4.22 -2.96
N LEU A 104 17.43 -3.41 -3.28
CA LEU A 104 17.48 -2.44 -4.37
C LEU A 104 17.77 -1.04 -3.85
N GLU A 105 18.44 -0.25 -4.68
CA GLU A 105 18.60 1.20 -4.52
C GLU A 105 17.78 1.91 -5.60
N PRO A 106 17.12 3.05 -5.32
CA PRO A 106 16.18 3.67 -6.27
C PRO A 106 16.82 4.13 -7.58
N ASP A 107 18.13 4.44 -7.59
CA ASP A 107 18.85 4.82 -8.81
C ASP A 107 18.80 3.72 -9.91
N ILE A 108 18.54 2.45 -9.54
CA ILE A 108 18.36 1.36 -10.51
C ILE A 108 17.19 1.61 -11.48
N LEU A 109 16.19 2.39 -11.06
CA LEU A 109 15.01 2.72 -11.88
C LEU A 109 15.36 3.54 -13.12
N ASN A 110 16.52 4.20 -13.11
CA ASN A 110 17.07 4.94 -14.26
C ASN A 110 17.74 4.02 -15.29
N SER A 111 17.85 2.72 -15.01
CA SER A 111 18.53 1.73 -15.86
C SER A 111 17.62 0.54 -16.16
N PRO A 112 16.65 0.65 -17.09
CA PRO A 112 15.69 -0.43 -17.41
C PRO A 112 16.32 -1.79 -17.68
N ALA A 113 17.45 -1.84 -18.39
CA ALA A 113 18.15 -3.09 -18.68
C ALA A 113 18.71 -3.75 -17.42
N VAL A 114 19.27 -2.96 -16.49
CA VAL A 114 19.80 -3.45 -15.21
C VAL A 114 18.65 -3.88 -14.31
N LEU A 115 17.60 -3.06 -14.20
CA LEU A 115 16.41 -3.40 -13.43
C LEU A 115 15.78 -4.71 -13.90
N ARG A 116 15.66 -4.92 -15.22
CA ARG A 116 15.17 -6.18 -15.79
C ARG A 116 15.97 -7.36 -15.28
N ARG A 117 17.29 -7.35 -15.51
CA ARG A 117 18.20 -8.43 -15.10
C ARG A 117 18.08 -8.72 -13.61
N VAL A 118 18.13 -7.68 -12.78
CA VAL A 118 18.05 -7.82 -11.32
C VAL A 118 16.73 -8.45 -10.88
N LEU A 119 15.59 -8.00 -11.43
CA LEU A 119 14.27 -8.54 -11.07
C LEU A 119 14.02 -9.98 -11.57
N THR A 120 14.68 -10.39 -12.66
CA THR A 120 14.49 -11.72 -13.25
C THR A 120 15.51 -12.75 -12.79
N GLU A 121 16.72 -12.31 -12.39
CA GLU A 121 17.86 -13.22 -12.18
C GLU A 121 18.51 -13.09 -10.80
N GLU A 122 18.48 -11.92 -10.15
CA GLU A 122 19.32 -11.66 -8.97
C GLU A 122 18.51 -11.62 -7.66
N VAL A 123 17.26 -11.16 -7.68
CA VAL A 123 16.42 -11.07 -6.47
C VAL A 123 15.61 -12.35 -6.22
N PRO A 124 15.24 -12.64 -4.95
CA PRO A 124 14.39 -13.79 -4.65
C PRO A 124 13.05 -13.76 -5.40
N VAL A 125 12.73 -14.87 -6.08
CA VAL A 125 11.48 -15.03 -6.85
C VAL A 125 10.34 -15.50 -5.92
N PRO A 126 9.11 -14.95 -6.04
CA PRO A 126 8.76 -13.85 -6.95
C PRO A 126 9.34 -12.50 -6.46
N TRP A 127 9.81 -11.64 -7.37
CA TRP A 127 10.29 -10.30 -7.03
C TRP A 127 9.17 -9.39 -6.47
N GLN A 128 7.91 -9.80 -6.63
CA GLN A 128 6.71 -9.08 -6.27
C GLN A 128 5.86 -9.83 -5.21
N SER A 129 4.89 -9.14 -4.61
CA SER A 129 3.84 -9.74 -3.76
C SER A 129 2.44 -9.67 -4.38
N ASP A 130 1.70 -10.78 -4.29
CA ASP A 130 0.31 -10.91 -4.77
C ASP A 130 -0.73 -10.28 -3.82
N VAL A 131 -0.30 -9.77 -2.66
CA VAL A 131 -1.21 -9.13 -1.68
C VAL A 131 -1.88 -7.91 -2.29
N TYR A 132 -1.20 -7.18 -3.17
CA TYR A 132 -1.80 -6.10 -3.97
C TYR A 132 -2.02 -6.62 -5.39
N PRO A 133 -3.28 -6.77 -5.84
CA PRO A 133 -3.57 -7.28 -7.17
C PRO A 133 -3.26 -6.19 -8.21
N VAL A 134 -2.00 -6.11 -8.63
CA VAL A 134 -1.57 -5.22 -9.70
C VAL A 134 -1.98 -5.86 -11.03
N VAL A 135 -3.03 -5.29 -11.64
CA VAL A 135 -3.53 -5.69 -12.96
C VAL A 135 -2.69 -5.04 -14.08
N GLN A 136 -2.95 -5.41 -15.32
CA GLN A 136 -2.35 -4.75 -16.48
C GLN A 136 -2.68 -3.25 -16.48
N ALA A 137 -1.70 -2.45 -16.90
CA ALA A 137 -1.84 -1.01 -17.06
C ALA A 137 -1.59 -0.63 -18.51
N ARG A 138 -2.29 0.39 -19.00
CA ARG A 138 -2.18 0.89 -20.37
C ARG A 138 -1.38 2.18 -20.42
N TRP A 139 -0.53 2.33 -21.43
CA TRP A 139 0.14 3.60 -21.69
C TRP A 139 0.41 3.73 -23.18
N ASP A 140 0.14 4.90 -23.75
CA ASP A 140 0.43 5.20 -25.17
C ASP A 140 -0.10 4.12 -26.13
N GLY A 141 -1.36 3.71 -25.91
CA GLY A 141 -2.04 2.71 -26.72
C GLY A 141 -1.63 1.26 -26.48
N ARG A 142 -0.57 0.97 -25.72
CA ARG A 142 -0.06 -0.38 -25.41
C ARG A 142 -0.43 -0.82 -23.99
N ASP A 143 -0.75 -2.10 -23.83
CA ASP A 143 -0.91 -2.73 -22.52
C ASP A 143 0.43 -3.26 -21.99
N TYR A 144 0.67 -3.06 -20.70
CA TYR A 144 1.87 -3.46 -19.97
C TYR A 144 1.48 -4.41 -18.84
N ASN A 145 2.11 -5.58 -18.80
CA ASN A 145 2.02 -6.41 -17.61
C ASN A 145 2.80 -5.76 -16.44
N ARG A 146 2.63 -6.30 -15.23
CA ARG A 146 3.24 -5.75 -14.01
C ARG A 146 4.76 -5.52 -14.10
N LEU A 147 5.50 -6.44 -14.75
CA LEU A 147 6.95 -6.33 -14.91
C LEU A 147 7.33 -5.27 -15.95
N GLU A 148 6.65 -5.28 -17.10
CA GLU A 148 6.85 -4.28 -18.16
C GLU A 148 6.46 -2.87 -17.69
N ALA A 149 5.44 -2.76 -16.84
CA ALA A 149 5.04 -1.50 -16.23
C ALA A 149 6.20 -0.88 -15.43
N CYS A 150 6.87 -1.69 -14.59
CA CYS A 150 8.04 -1.26 -13.82
C CYS A 150 9.23 -0.87 -14.69
N ILE A 151 9.52 -1.64 -15.74
CA ILE A 151 10.78 -1.51 -16.50
C ILE A 151 10.65 -0.51 -17.65
N GLU A 152 9.50 -0.48 -18.34
CA GLU A 152 9.33 0.24 -19.60
C GLU A 152 8.30 1.36 -19.52
N MET A 153 7.20 1.15 -18.79
CA MET A 153 6.09 2.11 -18.76
C MET A 153 6.41 3.32 -17.88
N PHE A 154 6.76 3.11 -16.61
CA PHE A 154 6.99 4.22 -15.68
C PHE A 154 8.09 5.19 -16.13
N PRO A 155 9.25 4.76 -16.67
CA PRO A 155 10.23 5.70 -17.20
C PRO A 155 9.66 6.63 -18.29
N LYS A 156 8.62 6.20 -19.03
CA LYS A 156 7.97 6.99 -20.08
C LYS A 156 6.79 7.81 -19.57
N SER A 157 6.10 7.34 -18.53
CA SER A 157 4.87 7.95 -18.03
C SER A 157 5.06 8.81 -16.78
N ILE A 158 6.24 8.79 -16.15
CA ILE A 158 6.42 9.42 -14.84
C ILE A 158 6.16 10.93 -14.83
N GLY A 159 6.57 11.65 -15.89
CA GLY A 159 6.28 13.08 -16.01
C GLY A 159 4.78 13.39 -16.10
N PHE A 160 4.00 12.52 -16.74
CA PHE A 160 2.54 12.65 -16.75
C PHE A 160 1.93 12.38 -15.37
N ILE A 161 2.42 11.34 -14.68
CA ILE A 161 1.97 11.00 -13.33
C ILE A 161 2.22 12.17 -12.38
N GLU A 162 3.41 12.76 -12.44
CA GLU A 162 3.79 13.93 -11.66
C GLU A 162 2.88 15.14 -11.96
N ASN A 163 2.60 15.43 -13.24
CA ASN A 163 1.67 16.51 -13.61
C ASN A 163 0.26 16.27 -13.06
N CYS A 164 -0.24 15.03 -13.11
CA CYS A 164 -1.54 14.68 -12.55
C CYS A 164 -1.61 14.91 -11.03
N ILE A 165 -0.51 14.65 -10.32
CA ILE A 165 -0.37 14.92 -8.88
C ILE A 165 -0.41 16.44 -8.64
N LEU A 166 0.39 17.21 -9.37
CA LEU A 166 0.45 18.67 -9.21
C LEU A 166 -0.90 19.34 -9.48
N GLU A 167 -1.60 18.90 -10.52
CA GLU A 167 -2.93 19.42 -10.90
C GLU A 167 -4.05 18.95 -9.96
N SER A 168 -3.80 18.01 -9.05
CA SER A 168 -4.82 17.48 -8.14
C SER A 168 -5.16 18.42 -6.99
N GLY A 169 -4.33 19.46 -6.76
CA GLY A 169 -4.50 20.38 -5.64
C GLY A 169 -4.43 19.68 -4.28
N GLY A 170 -3.62 18.62 -4.16
CA GLY A 170 -3.46 17.85 -2.92
C GLY A 170 -4.44 16.69 -2.74
N SER A 171 -5.39 16.48 -3.66
CA SER A 171 -6.39 15.42 -3.53
C SER A 171 -5.89 14.08 -4.06
N VAL A 172 -5.84 13.07 -3.18
CA VAL A 172 -5.54 11.68 -3.53
C VAL A 172 -6.50 11.17 -4.60
N MET A 173 -7.80 11.45 -4.46
CA MET A 173 -8.82 10.92 -5.38
C MET A 173 -8.74 11.56 -6.76
N ILE A 174 -8.51 12.88 -6.84
CA ILE A 174 -8.36 13.56 -8.13
C ILE A 174 -7.08 13.07 -8.84
N ALA A 175 -5.95 12.98 -8.12
CA ALA A 175 -4.71 12.45 -8.67
C ALA A 175 -4.89 11.01 -9.16
N ASN A 176 -5.48 10.14 -8.35
CA ASN A 176 -5.72 8.74 -8.68
C ASN A 176 -6.60 8.61 -9.93
N SER A 177 -7.72 9.33 -10.00
CA SER A 177 -8.61 9.31 -11.17
C SER A 177 -7.95 9.84 -12.43
N LYS A 178 -7.18 10.94 -12.36
CA LYS A 178 -6.43 11.48 -13.51
C LYS A 178 -5.40 10.48 -14.03
N ILE A 179 -4.64 9.85 -13.14
CA ILE A 179 -3.64 8.85 -13.51
C ILE A 179 -4.32 7.61 -14.10
N ASN A 180 -5.35 7.09 -13.45
CA ASN A 180 -6.02 5.88 -13.89
C ASN A 180 -6.86 6.08 -15.16
N ALA A 181 -7.28 7.32 -15.49
CA ALA A 181 -7.89 7.61 -16.79
C ALA A 181 -6.96 7.25 -17.96
N GLN A 182 -5.64 7.36 -17.76
CA GLN A 182 -4.63 6.97 -18.75
C GLN A 182 -4.14 5.53 -18.55
N LEU A 183 -3.91 5.10 -17.30
CA LEU A 183 -3.45 3.73 -17.00
C LEU A 183 -4.54 2.66 -17.19
N ASN A 184 -5.81 3.04 -17.20
CA ASN A 184 -6.97 2.19 -17.46
C ASN A 184 -6.95 0.85 -16.68
N MET A 185 -6.53 0.89 -15.41
CA MET A 185 -6.48 -0.29 -14.54
C MET A 185 -7.88 -0.55 -13.99
N THR A 186 -8.33 -1.80 -14.09
CA THR A 186 -9.59 -2.25 -13.46
C THR A 186 -9.49 -2.29 -11.92
N ASN A 187 -8.27 -2.32 -11.39
CA ASN A 187 -7.96 -2.15 -9.99
C ASN A 187 -6.81 -1.15 -9.85
N ASP A 188 -7.14 0.09 -9.49
CA ASP A 188 -6.21 1.21 -9.33
C ASP A 188 -5.67 1.36 -7.91
N PHE A 189 -5.98 0.41 -7.01
CA PHE A 189 -5.48 0.41 -5.64
C PHE A 189 -3.96 0.64 -5.51
N PRO A 190 -3.09 0.09 -6.40
CA PRO A 190 -1.66 0.40 -6.35
C PRO A 190 -1.32 1.88 -6.58
N ILE A 191 -2.08 2.58 -7.44
CA ILE A 191 -1.95 4.04 -7.68
C ILE A 191 -2.31 4.78 -6.40
N PHE A 192 -3.50 4.48 -5.85
CA PHE A 192 -3.98 5.04 -4.60
C PHE A 192 -2.94 4.88 -3.47
N MET A 193 -2.39 3.68 -3.31
CA MET A 193 -1.41 3.40 -2.26
C MET A 193 -0.10 4.18 -2.44
N ALA A 194 0.36 4.39 -3.69
CA ALA A 194 1.54 5.21 -3.96
C ALA A 194 1.31 6.69 -3.62
N LEU A 195 0.10 7.21 -3.89
CA LEU A 195 -0.29 8.58 -3.54
C LEU A 195 -0.41 8.78 -2.03
N VAL A 196 -0.98 7.81 -1.30
CA VAL A 196 -1.05 7.86 0.17
C VAL A 196 0.35 7.79 0.79
N ASP A 197 1.28 7.03 0.22
CA ASP A 197 2.67 7.07 0.65
C ASP A 197 3.35 8.41 0.35
N LEU A 198 3.05 9.02 -0.81
CA LEU A 198 3.61 10.33 -1.17
C LEU A 198 3.23 11.40 -0.14
N ALA A 199 2.02 11.36 0.42
CA ALA A 199 1.58 12.27 1.47
C ALA A 199 2.48 12.24 2.73
N LEU A 200 3.15 11.12 3.00
CA LEU A 200 4.08 10.99 4.13
C LEU A 200 5.42 11.69 3.87
N PHE A 201 5.81 11.87 2.61
CA PHE A 201 7.06 12.54 2.23
C PHE A 201 6.84 14.00 1.81
N ARG A 202 5.76 14.25 1.08
CA ARG A 202 5.44 15.52 0.41
C ARG A 202 3.97 15.88 0.67
N PRO A 203 3.64 16.27 1.92
CA PRO A 203 2.30 16.71 2.27
C PRO A 203 1.85 17.97 1.51
N ASP A 204 2.81 18.68 0.90
CA ASP A 204 2.57 19.82 0.00
C ASP A 204 2.08 19.40 -1.39
N LEU A 205 2.31 18.15 -1.82
CA LEU A 205 1.83 17.62 -3.11
C LEU A 205 0.53 16.83 -2.98
N ILE A 206 0.40 16.05 -1.91
CA ILE A 206 -0.79 15.27 -1.57
C ILE A 206 -1.07 15.47 -0.08
N SER A 207 -2.28 15.92 0.24
CA SER A 207 -2.63 16.22 1.62
C SER A 207 -2.87 14.94 2.44
N PRO A 208 -2.28 14.81 3.65
CA PRO A 208 -2.54 13.68 4.53
C PRO A 208 -4.00 13.58 5.00
N ASP A 209 -4.76 14.67 4.97
CA ASP A 209 -6.18 14.73 5.30
C ASP A 209 -7.11 14.63 4.07
N SER A 210 -6.54 14.36 2.88
CA SER A 210 -7.32 14.20 1.66
C SER A 210 -8.46 13.18 1.89
N PRO A 211 -9.71 13.54 1.58
CA PRO A 211 -10.82 12.59 1.68
C PRO A 211 -10.55 11.35 0.82
N VAL A 212 -10.79 10.17 1.38
CA VAL A 212 -10.65 8.88 0.71
C VAL A 212 -11.92 8.06 0.90
N PRO A 213 -12.32 7.22 -0.07
CA PRO A 213 -13.50 6.38 0.06
C PRO A 213 -13.31 5.38 1.20
N THR A 214 -14.37 5.18 1.97
CA THR A 214 -14.48 4.05 2.89
C THR A 214 -14.44 2.76 2.07
N GLY A 215 -13.60 1.80 2.47
CA GLY A 215 -13.43 0.55 1.72
C GLY A 215 -14.76 -0.19 1.50
N ILE A 216 -14.87 -0.94 0.39
CA ILE A 216 -16.08 -1.65 -0.07
C ILE A 216 -16.70 -2.65 0.92
N GLY A 217 -16.03 -2.93 2.05
CA GLY A 217 -16.55 -3.77 3.15
C GLY A 217 -16.73 -3.02 4.48
N ALA A 218 -16.51 -1.71 4.50
CA ALA A 218 -16.76 -0.85 5.65
C ALA A 218 -18.23 -0.40 5.62
N GLU A 219 -19.15 -1.33 5.85
CA GLU A 219 -20.49 -0.94 6.28
C GLU A 219 -20.40 -0.58 7.76
N PRO A 220 -20.76 0.65 8.17
CA PRO A 220 -20.80 0.97 9.58
C PRO A 220 -21.79 0.02 10.27
N TYR A 221 -21.29 -0.81 11.18
CA TYR A 221 -22.12 -1.59 12.08
C TYR A 221 -22.70 -0.61 13.11
N LEU A 222 -23.88 -0.06 12.80
CA LEU A 222 -24.66 0.83 13.65
C LEU A 222 -26.02 0.21 13.92
#